data_AF-A0A9X5B6X9-F1
#
_entry.id   AF-A0A9X5B6X9-F1
#
_cell.length_a   1.000
_cell.length_b   1.000
_cell.length_c   1.000
_cell.angle_alpha   90.00
_cell.angle_beta   90.00
_cell.angle_gamma   90.00
#
_symmetry.space_group_name_H-M   'P 1'
#
loop_
_entity.id
_entity.type
_entity.pdbx_description
1 polymer ?
#
loop_
_entity_poly.entity_id
_entity_poly.type
_entity_poly.pdbx_seq_one_letter_code
_entity_poly.pdbx_strand_id
1 'polypeptide(L)'
;MELTHSEKALRRGLAYQYWSGLPRTPDTEIRALESLLRALKGGEPDVLGAVMADLRATAAGASPSVPGPTPAIRRGSLHYGDY
;
A
#
# COMPACT_ATOMS: atom_id res chain seq x y z
N MET A 1 16.45 -5.83 20.86
CA MET A 1 16.08 -4.43 20.59
C MET A 1 14.61 -4.41 20.21
N GLU A 2 13.76 -3.75 21.00
CA GLU A 2 12.38 -3.51 20.59
C GLU A 2 12.31 -2.33 19.62
N LEU A 3 11.51 -2.47 18.58
CA LEU A 3 11.27 -1.39 17.62
C LEU A 3 10.39 -0.31 18.25
N THR A 4 10.75 0.94 18.02
CA THR A 4 9.95 2.10 18.41
C THR A 4 8.61 2.13 17.66
N HIS A 5 7.64 2.88 18.18
CA HIS A 5 6.35 3.06 17.52
C HIS A 5 6.50 3.63 16.10
N SER A 6 7.40 4.61 15.93
CA SER A 6 7.71 5.24 14.64
C SER A 6 8.30 4.26 13.64
N GLU A 7 9.22 3.38 14.05
CA GLU A 7 9.79 2.36 13.17
C GLU A 7 8.73 1.34 12.72
N LYS A 8 7.83 0.94 13.63
CA LYS A 8 6.70 0.06 13.30
C LYS A 8 5.76 0.72 12.28
N ALA A 9 5.47 2.01 12.45
CA ALA A 9 4.63 2.76 11.53
C ALA A 9 5.27 2.87 10.13
N LEU A 10 6.55 3.24 10.06
CA LEU A 10 7.30 3.33 8.80
C LEU A 10 7.34 1.98 8.06
N ARG A 11 7.68 0.90 8.76
CA ARG A 11 7.73 -0.45 8.16
C ARG A 11 6.38 -0.87 7.59
N ARG A 12 5.29 -0.56 8.28
CA ARG A 12 3.93 -0.85 7.79
C ARG A 12 3.56 -0.02 6.56
N GLY A 13 3.91 1.27 6.54
CA GLY A 13 3.69 2.13 5.38
C GLY A 13 4.44 1.63 4.14
N LEU A 14 5.71 1.27 4.30
CA LEU A 14 6.52 0.71 3.20
C LEU A 14 6.02 -0.67 2.75
N ALA A 15 5.58 -1.53 3.67
CA ALA A 15 4.99 -2.83 3.33
C ALA A 15 3.67 -2.67 2.56
N TYR A 16 2.82 -1.73 2.97
CA TYR A 16 1.60 -1.39 2.23
C TYR A 16 1.93 -0.94 0.80
N GLN A 17 2.94 -0.10 0.62
CA GLN A 17 3.35 0.35 -0.70
C GLN A 17 3.81 -0.82 -1.58
N TYR A 18 4.58 -1.75 -1.02
CA TYR A 18 5.01 -2.95 -1.73
C TYR A 18 3.82 -3.85 -2.14
N TRP A 19 2.86 -4.09 -1.23
CA TRP A 19 1.71 -4.94 -1.51
C TRP A 19 0.65 -4.31 -2.39
N SER A 20 0.56 -2.97 -2.42
CA SER A 20 -0.35 -2.24 -3.32
C SER A 20 0.15 -2.17 -4.76
N GLY A 21 1.35 -2.69 -5.05
CA GLY A 21 1.94 -2.63 -6.39
C GLY A 21 2.41 -1.22 -6.77
N LEU A 22 2.47 -0.30 -5.81
CA LEU A 22 3.04 1.02 -6.04
C LEU A 22 4.56 0.89 -6.21
N PRO A 23 5.16 1.56 -7.21
CA PRO A 23 6.59 1.50 -7.44
C PRO A 23 7.32 2.04 -6.22
N ARG A 24 8.29 1.28 -5.74
CA ARG A 24 9.15 1.65 -4.61
C ARG A 24 10.36 2.40 -5.14
N THR A 25 10.19 3.70 -5.35
CA THR A 25 11.26 4.61 -5.79
C THR A 25 11.83 5.39 -4.61
N PRO A 26 13.06 5.90 -4.70
CA PRO A 26 13.62 6.77 -3.66
C PRO A 26 12.69 7.92 -3.28
N ASP A 27 12.04 8.55 -4.25
CA ASP A 27 11.09 9.65 -4.01
C ASP A 27 9.90 9.23 -3.15
N THR A 28 9.38 8.02 -3.37
CA THR A 28 8.26 7.52 -2.56
C THR A 28 8.68 7.14 -1.14
N GLU A 29 9.90 6.66 -0.96
CA GLU A 29 10.45 6.40 0.38
C GLU A 29 10.71 7.71 1.14
N ILE A 30 11.22 8.74 0.46
CA ILE A 30 11.39 10.09 1.00
C ILE A 30 10.04 10.64 1.45
N ARG A 31 9.00 10.53 0.62
CA ARG A 31 7.64 10.99 0.99
C ARG A 31 7.08 10.25 2.21
N ALA A 32 7.25 8.93 2.28
CA ALA A 32 6.83 8.16 3.44
C ALA A 32 7.53 8.62 4.73
N LEU A 33 8.82 8.93 4.65
CA LEU A 33 9.61 9.49 5.75
C LEU A 33 9.15 10.91 6.13
N GLU A 34 8.90 11.78 5.16
CA GLU A 34 8.40 13.14 5.39
C GLU A 34 7.02 13.13 6.07
N SER A 35 6.14 12.21 5.65
CA SER A 35 4.82 12.01 6.25
C SER A 35 4.92 11.61 7.72
N LEU A 36 5.79 10.63 8.02
CA LEU A 36 6.07 10.20 9.38
C LEU A 36 6.64 11.34 10.23
N LEU A 37 7.59 12.10 9.67
CA LEU A 37 8.25 13.21 10.36
C LEU A 37 7.25 14.34 10.64
N ARG A 38 6.30 14.60 9.74
CA ARG A 38 5.20 15.55 9.93
C ARG A 38 4.25 15.10 11.04
N ALA A 39 3.84 13.84 11.04
CA ALA A 39 2.97 13.27 12.08
C ALA A 39 3.64 13.35 13.47
N LEU A 40 4.94 13.03 13.56
CA LEU A 40 5.70 13.14 14.80
C LEU A 40 5.85 14.58 15.29
N LYS A 41 6.17 15.53 14.38
CA LYS A 41 6.28 16.95 14.73
C LYS A 41 4.93 17.56 15.13
N GLY A 42 3.84 17.09 14.54
CA GLY A 42 2.48 17.52 14.87
C GLY A 42 1.99 17.01 16.23
N GLY A 43 2.70 16.08 16.87
CA GLY A 43 2.24 15.44 18.09
C GLY A 43 1.04 14.52 17.85
N GLU A 44 0.92 13.96 16.65
CA GLU A 44 -0.24 13.17 16.27
C GLU A 44 -0.28 11.87 17.10
N PRO A 45 -1.41 11.58 17.79
CA PRO A 45 -1.53 10.38 18.62
C PRO A 45 -1.53 9.09 17.77
N ASP A 46 -2.01 9.16 16.52
CA ASP A 46 -2.01 8.05 15.56
C ASP A 46 -1.09 8.33 14.35
N VAL A 47 0.20 8.14 14.58
CA VAL A 47 1.24 8.29 13.54
C VAL A 47 1.02 7.33 12.37
N LEU A 48 0.52 6.11 12.62
CA LEU A 48 0.31 5.13 11.56
C LEU A 48 -0.86 5.55 10.67
N GLY A 49 -1.98 5.96 11.26
CA GLY A 49 -3.14 6.46 10.53
C GLY A 49 -2.78 7.65 9.64
N ALA A 50 -2.01 8.60 10.16
CA ALA A 50 -1.55 9.76 9.40
C ALA A 50 -0.69 9.35 8.18
N VAL A 51 0.31 8.48 8.38
CA VAL A 51 1.17 8.00 7.28
C VAL A 51 0.38 7.24 6.23
N MET A 52 -0.56 6.38 6.66
CA MET A 52 -1.39 5.60 5.74
C MET A 52 -2.38 6.48 4.95
N ALA A 53 -2.93 7.53 5.57
CA ALA A 53 -3.80 8.48 4.88
C ALA A 53 -3.06 9.21 3.75
N ASP A 54 -1.82 9.64 4.00
CA ASP A 54 -0.98 10.34 3.03
C ASP A 54 -0.52 9.42 1.89
N LEU A 55 -0.14 8.18 2.22
CA LEU A 55 0.18 7.15 1.22
C LEU A 55 -1.03 6.82 0.34
N ARG A 56 -2.23 6.73 0.92
CA ARG A 56 -3.46 6.51 0.17
C ARG A 56 -3.80 7.69 -0.74
N ALA A 57 -3.61 8.92 -0.28
CA ALA A 57 -3.81 10.12 -1.09
C ALA A 57 -2.88 10.12 -2.31
N THR A 58 -1.62 9.71 -2.11
CA THR A 58 -0.64 9.57 -3.20
C THR A 58 -1.03 8.45 -4.16
N ALA A 59 -1.52 7.32 -3.64
CA ALA A 59 -1.97 6.18 -4.43
C ALA A 59 -3.25 6.45 -5.23
N ALA A 60 -4.13 7.32 -4.74
CA ALA A 60 -5.40 7.67 -5.41
C ALA A 60 -5.19 8.35 -6.78
N GLY A 61 -4.01 8.95 -7.02
CA GLY A 61 -3.62 9.47 -8.33
C GLY A 61 -3.10 8.40 -9.29
N ALA A 62 -2.75 7.21 -8.81
CA ALA A 62 -2.35 6.09 -9.64
C ALA A 62 -3.60 5.34 -10.10
N SER A 63 -4.00 5.53 -11.36
CA SER A 63 -5.09 4.75 -11.94
C SER A 63 -4.78 3.26 -11.78
N PRO A 64 -5.67 2.46 -11.15
CA PRO A 64 -5.51 1.03 -11.15
C PRO A 64 -5.47 0.57 -12.61
N SER A 65 -4.40 -0.11 -12.99
CA SER A 65 -4.36 -0.82 -14.27
C SER A 65 -5.41 -1.92 -14.19
N VAL A 66 -6.61 -1.63 -14.67
CA VAL A 66 -7.67 -2.62 -14.77
C VAL A 66 -7.14 -3.66 -15.76
N PRO A 67 -6.97 -4.93 -15.34
CA PRO A 67 -6.57 -5.96 -16.27
C PRO A 67 -7.58 -5.97 -17.42
N GLY A 68 -7.07 -5.98 -18.66
CA GLY A 68 -7.91 -5.97 -19.85
C GLY A 68 -8.96 -7.08 -19.78
N PRO A 69 -10.12 -6.90 -20.44
CA PRO A 69 -11.24 -7.82 -20.33
C PRO A 69 -10.78 -9.25 -20.60
N THR A 70 -10.82 -10.09 -19.56
CA THR A 70 -10.58 -11.52 -19.71
C THR A 70 -11.73 -12.12 -20.51
N PRO A 71 -11.48 -13.11 -21.38
CA PRO A 71 -12.55 -13.75 -22.13
C PRO A 71 -13.56 -14.34 -21.14
N ALA A 72 -14.85 -14.18 -21.45
CA ALA A 72 -15.92 -14.74 -20.64
C ALA A 72 -15.66 -16.22 -20.37
N ILE A 73 -15.59 -16.60 -19.09
CA ILE A 73 -15.46 -18.00 -18.68
C ILE A 73 -16.67 -18.74 -19.23
N ARG A 74 -16.49 -19.46 -20.33
CA ARG A 74 -17.54 -20.30 -20.89
C ARG A 74 -17.73 -21.47 -19.94
N ARG A 75 -18.95 -21.60 -19.42
CA ARG A 75 -19.40 -22.64 -18.46
C ARG A 75 -19.02 -24.08 -18.84
N GLY A 76 -18.61 -24.34 -20.08
CA GLY A 76 -18.17 -25.64 -20.58
C GLY A 76 -16.67 -25.97 -20.37
N SER A 77 -15.84 -25.06 -19.85
CA SER A 77 -14.41 -25.36 -19.56
C SER A 77 -14.16 -25.91 -18.16
N LEU A 78 -15.21 -26.07 -17.35
CA LEU A 78 -15.15 -26.67 -16.03
C LEU A 78 -15.41 -28.18 -16.18
N HIS A 79 -14.39 -28.93 -16.59
CA HIS A 79 -14.39 -30.39 -16.44
C HIS A 79 -14.22 -30.73 -14.95
N TYR A 80 -15.26 -30.47 -14.16
CA TYR A 80 -15.41 -31.05 -12.83
C TYR A 80 -16.17 -32.37 -13.00
N GLY A 81 -15.46 -33.48 -12.80
CA GLY A 81 -16.08 -34.79 -12.55
C GLY A 81 -15.79 -35.84 -13.60
N ASP A 82 -14.60 -36.42 -13.54
CA ASP A 82 -14.34 -37.82 -13.95
C ASP A 82 -13.27 -38.38 -12.99
N TYR A 83 -13.53 -38.31 -11.69
CA TYR A 83 -12.86 -39.08 -10.62
C TYR A 83 -13.79 -39.21 -9.42
#